data_AF-A0A951IDG6-F1
#
_entry.id   AF-A0A951IDG6-F1
#
_cell.length_a   1.000
_cell.length_b   1.000
_cell.length_c   1.000
_cell.angle_alpha   90.00
_cell.angle_beta   90.00
_cell.angle_gamma   90.00
#
_symmetry.space_group_name_H-M   'P 1'
#
loop_
_entity.id
_entity.type
_entity.pdbx_description
1 polymer ?
#
loop_
_entity_poly.entity_id
_entity_poly.type
_entity_poly.pdbx_seq_one_letter_code
_entity_poly.pdbx_strand_id
1 'polypeptide(L)' 'SEEYKEQAYYEFQLCKQLKVTGYPCLLLQVSDARFHLLARGYTDYETLSVRLQAALNDPSNTR' A
#
# COMPACT_ATOMS: atom_id res chain seq x y z
N SER A 1 3.31 1.14 27.25
CA SER A 1 4.52 0.41 26.84
C SER A 1 5.21 1.22 25.77
N GLU A 2 6.51 1.40 25.88
CA GLU A 2 7.35 2.22 24.99
C GLU A 2 7.48 1.60 23.59
N GLU A 3 7.48 0.27 23.52
CA GLU A 3 7.50 -0.53 22.30
C GLU A 3 6.37 -0.19 21.33
N TYR A 4 5.12 -0.09 21.80
CA TYR A 4 3.98 0.27 20.94
C TYR A 4 4.10 1.69 20.38
N LYS A 5 4.72 2.60 21.14
CA LYS A 5 4.94 3.98 20.71
C LYS A 5 5.97 4.01 19.58
N GLU A 6 7.07 3.28 19.72
CA GLU A 6 8.09 3.16 18.67
C GLU A 6 7.54 2.52 17.39
N GLN A 7 6.75 1.45 17.51
CA GLN A 7 6.09 0.79 16.38
C GLN A 7 5.15 1.76 15.64
N ALA A 8 4.31 2.50 16.36
CA ALA A 8 3.43 3.48 15.74
C ALA A 8 4.21 4.56 14.99
N TYR A 9 5.28 5.11 15.57
CA TYR A 9 6.13 6.08 14.87
C TYR A 9 6.78 5.51 13.61
N TYR A 10 7.25 4.26 13.66
CA TYR A 10 7.79 3.56 12.51
C TYR A 10 6.76 3.43 11.38
N GLU A 11 5.54 2.98 11.68
CA GLU A 11 4.46 2.86 10.69
C GLU A 11 4.09 4.21 10.07
N PHE A 12 3.95 5.27 10.87
CA PHE A 12 3.66 6.61 10.36
C PHE A 12 4.81 7.20 9.54
N GLN A 13 6.06 6.89 9.89
CA GLN A 13 7.22 7.28 9.09
C GLN A 13 7.21 6.58 7.72
N LEU A 14 6.88 5.29 7.68
CA LEU A 14 6.72 4.55 6.43
C LEU A 14 5.60 5.15 5.57
N CYS A 15 4.44 5.48 6.14
CA CYS A 15 3.35 6.16 5.42
C CYS A 15 3.80 7.50 4.80
N LYS A 16 4.64 8.27 5.51
CA LYS A 16 5.21 9.53 4.97
C LYS A 16 6.18 9.27 3.83
N GLN A 17 7.07 8.27 3.95
CA GLN A 17 8.01 7.89 2.89
C GLN A 17 7.28 7.43 1.62
N LEU A 18 6.20 6.67 1.78
CA LEU A 18 5.32 6.22 0.69
C LEU A 18 4.38 7.32 0.16
N LYS A 19 4.50 8.56 0.67
CA LYS A 19 3.71 9.74 0.27
C LYS A 19 2.19 9.49 0.36
N VAL A 20 1.73 8.80 1.39
CA VAL A 20 0.29 8.62 1.66
C VAL A 20 -0.31 9.95 2.09
N THR A 21 -1.18 10.53 1.25
CA THR A 21 -1.82 11.84 1.48
C THR A 21 -3.30 11.76 1.88
N GLY A 22 -3.89 10.57 1.95
CA GLY A 22 -5.28 10.37 2.32
C GLY A 22 -5.56 8.94 2.76
N TYR A 23 -6.58 8.75 3.60
CA TYR A 23 -6.95 7.47 4.20
C TYR A 23 -8.43 7.14 3.90
N PRO A 24 -8.82 5.85 3.82
CA PRO A 24 -7.96 4.66 3.83
C PRO A 24 -7.08 4.57 2.57
N CYS A 25 -5.88 3.98 2.67
CA CYS A 25 -4.93 3.83 1.57
C CYS A 25 -4.46 2.39 1.49
N LEU A 26 -4.36 1.83 0.28
CA LEU A 26 -3.94 0.45 0.06
C LEU A 26 -2.84 0.41 -0.98
N LEU A 27 -1.68 -0.11 -0.58
CA LEU A 27 -0.49 -0.29 -1.39
C LEU A 27 -0.16 -1.79 -1.43
N LEU A 28 0.10 -2.33 -2.61
CA LEU A 28 0.60 -3.70 -2.79
C LEU A 28 2.11 -3.65 -2.95
N GLN A 29 2.84 -4.26 -2.01
CA GLN A 29 4.26 -4.48 -2.15
C GLN A 29 4.50 -5.68 -3.06
N VAL A 30 5.11 -5.43 -4.21
CA VAL A 30 5.39 -6.44 -5.23
C VAL A 30 6.82 -6.99 -5.08
N SER A 31 7.73 -6.16 -4.60
CA SER A 31 9.10 -6.52 -4.24
C SER A 31 9.59 -5.52 -3.20
N ASP A 32 10.77 -5.73 -2.63
CA ASP A 32 11.32 -4.89 -1.56
C ASP A 32 11.28 -3.38 -1.86
N ALA A 33 11.51 -2.99 -3.12
CA ALA A 33 11.55 -1.58 -3.54
C ALA A 33 10.35 -1.13 -4.39
N ARG A 34 9.34 -1.98 -4.65
CA ARG A 34 8.23 -1.64 -5.56
C ARG A 34 6.88 -1.78 -4.87
N PHE A 35 6.13 -0.68 -4.88
CA PHE A 35 4.79 -0.58 -4.36
C PHE A 35 3.83 -0.11 -5.45
N HIS A 36 2.70 -0.80 -5.60
CA HIS A 36 1.60 -0.41 -6.46
C HIS A 36 0.47 0.20 -5.61
N LEU A 37 0.03 1.40 -5.94
CA LEU A 37 -1.12 2.03 -5.28
C LEU A 37 -2.43 1.43 -5.83
N LEU A 38 -3.19 0.76 -4.97
CA LEU A 38 -4.47 0.13 -5.34
C LEU A 38 -5.67 1.00 -4.99
N ALA A 39 -5.61 1.70 -3.86
CA ALA A 39 -6.69 2.59 -3.41
C ALA A 39 -6.18 3.76 -2.57
N ARG A 40 -6.83 4.91 -2.71
CA ARG A 40 -6.65 6.10 -1.86
C ARG A 40 -8.01 6.77 -1.67
N GLY A 41 -8.59 6.57 -0.49
CA GLY A 41 -9.99 6.82 -0.18
C GLY A 41 -10.82 5.54 -0.21
N TYR A 42 -12.10 5.66 0.12
CA TYR A 42 -13.05 4.54 0.02
C TYR A 42 -13.07 3.99 -1.41
N THR A 43 -12.96 2.67 -1.54
CA THR A 43 -13.03 1.94 -2.81
C THR A 43 -13.81 0.67 -2.53
N ASP A 44 -14.83 0.40 -3.34
CA ASP A 44 -15.65 -0.80 -3.20
C ASP A 44 -14.86 -2.05 -3.61
N TYR A 45 -15.38 -3.22 -3.21
CA TYR A 45 -14.73 -4.49 -3.43
C TYR A 45 -14.53 -4.81 -4.92
N GLU A 46 -15.53 -4.55 -5.77
CA GLU A 46 -15.45 -4.90 -7.19
C GLU A 46 -14.34 -4.08 -7.86
N THR A 47 -14.31 -2.78 -7.62
CA THR A 47 -13.26 -1.88 -8.11
C THR A 47 -11.87 -2.30 -7.60
N LEU A 48 -11.75 -2.62 -6.30
CA LEU A 48 -10.48 -3.06 -5.72
C LEU A 48 -10.01 -4.39 -6.33
N SER A 49 -10.92 -5.34 -6.51
CA SER A 49 -10.61 -6.67 -7.03
C SER A 49 -10.02 -6.61 -8.44
N VAL A 50 -10.60 -5.78 -9.32
CA VAL A 50 -10.10 -5.56 -10.68
C VAL A 50 -8.69 -4.95 -10.66
N ARG A 51 -8.45 -3.92 -9.82
CA ARG A 51 -7.13 -3.29 -9.69
C ARG A 51 -6.08 -4.25 -9.15
N LEU A 52 -6.45 -5.08 -8.18
CA LEU A 52 -5.58 -6.11 -7.64
C LEU A 52 -5.19 -7.14 -8.70
N GLN A 53 -6.16 -7.66 -9.46
CA GLN A 53 -5.89 -8.61 -10.54
C GLN A 53 -4.99 -7.99 -11.63
N ALA A 54 -5.21 -6.72 -11.97
CA ALA A 54 -4.35 -6.02 -12.91
C ALA A 54 -2.90 -5.90 -12.40
N ALA A 55 -2.71 -5.55 -11.12
CA ALA A 55 -1.38 -5.42 -10.53
C ALA A 55 -0.63 -6.76 -10.40
N LEU A 56 -1.35 -7.85 -10.15
CA LEU A 56 -0.76 -9.20 -10.06
C LEU A 56 -0.38 -9.76 -11.44
N ASN A 57 -1.15 -9.42 -12.48
CA ASN A 57 -0.88 -9.86 -13.85
C ASN A 57 0.07 -8.92 -14.61
N ASP A 58 0.53 -7.83 -13.98
CA ASP A 58 1.47 -6.90 -14.60
C ASP A 58 2.82 -7.63 -14.85
N PRO A 59 3.25 -7.81 -16.11
CA PRO A 59 4.47 -8.54 -16.43
C PRO A 59 5.75 -7.85 -15.94
N SER A 60 5.67 -6.58 -15.52
CA SER A 60 6.78 -5.90 -14.84
C SER A 60 7.04 -6.44 -13.43
N ASN A 61 6.04 -7.07 -12.80
CA ASN A 61 6.12 -7.65 -11.45
C ASN A 61 7.05 -8.89 -11.40
N THR A 62 7.10 -9.69 -12.46
CA THR A 62 7.86 -10.96 -12.52
C THR A 62 9.36 -10.80 -12.85
N ARG A 63 9.85 -9.57 -13.05
CA ARG A 63 11.25 -9.27 -13.35
C ARG A 63 11.95 -8.54 -12.22
#